data_AF-A0A921Z9N2-F1
#
_entry.id   AF-A0A921Z9N2-F1
#
_cell.length_a   1.000
_cell.length_b   1.000
_cell.length_c   1.000
_cell.angle_alpha   90.00
_cell.angle_beta   90.00
_cell.angle_gamma   90.00
#
_symmetry.space_group_name_H-M   'P 1'
#
loop_
_entity.id
_entity.type
_entity.pdbx_description
1 polymer ?
#
loop_
_entity_poly.entity_id
_entity_poly.type
_entity_poly.pdbx_seq_one_letter_code
_entity_poly.pdbx_strand_id
1 'polypeptide(L)'
;MRRCVARAARWLADDDIVRFLRSLHNYRAVDIAPKDDKDAHELKQAYEREAEILGSSLGDGAIARKEIVADINTLADLAVMCETMDWLSANIRSIPSMLSGAVKLSEKFINDISGAASVFDDIGQKCLLFLHLEMRIECFHYLGQEEREGAEGAEGGAERGGAAQLAHALLAVHERAAPVLAPHRLAYVFNGIGEMMSAAVVWRWQGEGGSGARGAEARLATLRHCLAALHLPHDGLHRAHAYLHLLTCTPEEIITSVREKGAQFTELEYLNAFKVIGARRGLAPADMRHHLKLLSAALGHVGVTV
;
A
#
# COMPACT_ATOMS: atom_id res chain seq x y z
N MET A 1 -29.62 -7.79 -0.67
CA MET A 1 -28.70 -6.64 -0.84
C MET A 1 -27.44 -6.93 -0.05
N ARG A 2 -26.36 -7.44 -0.67
CA ARG A 2 -25.09 -7.66 0.05
C ARG A 2 -24.51 -6.29 0.38
N ARG A 3 -24.36 -5.94 1.67
CA ARG A 3 -23.65 -4.73 2.08
C ARG A 3 -22.25 -4.82 1.48
N CYS A 4 -21.86 -3.82 0.68
CA CYS A 4 -20.51 -3.75 0.16
C CYS A 4 -19.63 -3.33 1.34
N VAL A 5 -18.84 -4.28 1.85
CA VAL A 5 -17.93 -4.07 2.97
C VAL A 5 -16.61 -3.53 2.39
N ALA A 6 -16.05 -2.50 3.02
CA ALA A 6 -14.75 -1.94 2.64
C ALA A 6 -13.69 -3.05 2.58
N ARG A 7 -12.73 -2.92 1.67
CA ARG A 7 -11.69 -3.95 1.48
C ARG A 7 -10.78 -4.05 2.70
N ALA A 8 -10.50 -2.94 3.38
CA ALA A 8 -9.77 -2.94 4.66
C ALA A 8 -10.50 -3.76 5.73
N ALA A 9 -11.83 -3.68 5.81
CA ALA A 9 -12.61 -4.50 6.75
C ALA A 9 -12.54 -6.00 6.43
N ARG A 10 -12.48 -6.38 5.14
CA ARG A 10 -12.31 -7.77 4.73
C ARG A 10 -10.92 -8.30 5.08
N TRP A 11 -9.88 -7.52 4.82
CA TRP A 11 -8.50 -7.86 5.17
C TRP A 11 -8.25 -7.87 6.68
N LEU A 12 -8.93 -7.01 7.44
CA LEU A 12 -8.88 -7.02 8.90
C LEU A 12 -9.57 -8.26 9.51
N ALA A 13 -10.52 -8.85 8.79
CA ALA A 13 -11.18 -10.11 9.19
C ALA A 13 -10.40 -11.36 8.74
N ASP A 14 -9.30 -11.18 8.00
CA ASP A 14 -8.43 -12.25 7.54
C ASP A 14 -7.27 -12.43 8.53
N ASP A 15 -7.30 -13.53 9.29
CA ASP A 15 -6.32 -13.82 10.34
C ASP A 15 -4.90 -13.98 9.77
N ASP A 16 -4.75 -14.44 8.52
CA ASP A 16 -3.43 -14.62 7.90
C ASP A 16 -2.82 -13.26 7.54
N ILE A 17 -3.61 -12.35 6.98
CA ILE A 17 -3.16 -10.97 6.70
C ILE A 17 -2.82 -10.26 8.01
N VAL A 18 -3.69 -10.32 9.02
CA VAL A 18 -3.46 -9.66 10.31
C VAL A 18 -2.23 -10.21 11.01
N ARG A 19 -2.06 -11.54 11.04
CA ARG A 19 -0.89 -12.19 11.62
C ARG A 19 0.39 -11.81 10.87
N PHE A 20 0.35 -11.74 9.54
CA PHE A 20 1.46 -11.30 8.72
C PHE A 20 1.87 -9.86 9.07
N LEU A 21 0.93 -8.91 9.03
CA LEU A 21 1.21 -7.51 9.34
C LEU A 21 1.80 -7.33 10.75
N ARG A 22 1.27 -8.05 11.74
CA ARG A 22 1.77 -8.03 13.12
C ARG A 22 3.15 -8.70 13.30
N SER A 23 3.56 -9.53 12.34
CA SER A 23 4.87 -10.18 12.35
C SER A 23 5.97 -9.29 11.76
N LEU A 24 5.62 -8.30 10.96
CA LEU A 24 6.57 -7.40 10.33
C LEU A 24 7.22 -6.45 11.34
N HIS A 25 8.45 -6.06 11.03
CA HIS A 25 9.25 -5.19 11.90
C HIS A 25 8.61 -3.82 12.10
N ASN A 26 8.00 -3.25 11.05
CA ASN A 26 7.31 -1.96 11.09
C ASN A 26 6.13 -1.91 12.07
N TYR A 27 5.43 -3.03 12.31
CA TYR A 27 4.36 -3.08 13.33
C TYR A 27 4.91 -3.03 14.75
N ARG A 28 6.11 -3.57 14.96
CA ARG A 28 6.76 -3.66 16.28
C ARG A 28 7.68 -2.48 16.57
N ALA A 29 7.99 -1.69 15.55
CA ALA A 29 8.81 -0.51 15.67
C ALA A 29 8.10 0.53 16.55
N VAL A 30 8.53 0.63 17.80
CA VAL A 30 8.10 1.69 18.73
C VAL A 30 8.81 3.00 18.39
N ASP A 31 10.02 2.89 17.83
CA ASP A 31 10.83 4.02 17.39
C ASP A 31 10.54 4.35 15.93
N ILE A 32 10.34 5.64 15.65
CA ILE A 32 9.97 6.17 14.34
C ILE A 32 11.18 6.23 13.41
N ALA A 33 12.38 6.37 13.99
CA ALA A 33 13.62 6.54 13.27
C ALA A 33 14.50 5.28 13.43
N PRO A 34 15.08 4.77 12.33
CA PRO A 34 16.00 3.65 12.41
C PRO A 34 17.25 4.04 13.21
N LYS A 35 17.71 3.14 14.07
CA LYS A 35 18.88 3.39 14.95
C LYS A 35 20.20 3.25 14.24
N ASP A 36 20.24 2.41 13.21
CA ASP A 36 21.41 2.14 12.37
C ASP A 36 20.98 1.73 10.96
N ASP A 37 21.96 1.56 10.07
CA ASP A 37 21.74 1.17 8.67
C ASP A 37 21.08 -0.21 8.53
N LYS A 38 21.32 -1.12 9.49
CA LYS A 38 20.77 -2.47 9.45
C LYS A 38 19.27 -2.43 9.73
N ASP A 39 18.85 -1.68 10.75
CA ASP A 39 17.46 -1.44 11.11
C ASP A 39 16.70 -0.76 9.97
N ALA A 40 17.32 0.24 9.32
CA ALA A 40 16.76 0.89 8.13
C ALA A 40 16.53 -0.10 6.97
N HIS A 41 17.49 -1.01 6.73
CA HIS A 41 17.37 -2.03 5.70
C HIS A 41 16.28 -3.07 6.03
N GLU A 42 16.20 -3.54 7.27
CA GLU A 42 15.15 -4.48 7.72
C GLU A 42 13.75 -3.86 7.59
N LEU A 43 13.63 -2.58 7.93
CA LEU A 43 12.37 -1.84 7.80
C LEU A 43 11.94 -1.68 6.34
N LYS A 44 12.88 -1.31 5.46
CA LYS A 44 12.63 -1.26 4.02
C LYS A 44 12.17 -2.61 3.46
N GLN A 45 12.87 -3.68 3.81
CA GLN A 45 12.51 -5.04 3.38
C GLN A 45 11.14 -5.48 3.94
N ALA A 46 10.71 -4.95 5.09
CA ALA A 46 9.36 -5.19 5.60
C ALA A 46 8.30 -4.50 4.73
N TYR A 47 8.50 -3.24 4.33
CA TYR A 47 7.57 -2.52 3.44
C TYR A 47 7.49 -3.13 2.04
N GLU A 48 8.62 -3.57 1.48
CA GLU A 48 8.65 -4.25 0.18
C GLU A 48 7.86 -5.57 0.22
N ARG A 49 8.06 -6.37 1.27
CA ARG A 49 7.29 -7.61 1.49
C ARG A 49 5.82 -7.34 1.72
N GLU A 50 5.48 -6.30 2.49
CA GLU A 50 4.09 -5.89 2.70
C GLU A 50 3.41 -5.56 1.36
N ALA A 51 4.06 -4.76 0.52
CA ALA A 51 3.54 -4.38 -0.79
C ALA A 51 3.33 -5.58 -1.73
N GLU A 52 4.25 -6.55 -1.71
CA GLU A 52 4.14 -7.79 -2.48
C GLU A 52 2.96 -8.66 -2.02
N ILE A 53 2.82 -8.87 -0.71
CA ILE A 53 1.76 -9.72 -0.14
C ILE A 53 0.39 -9.07 -0.32
N LEU A 54 0.23 -7.77 -0.02
CA LEU A 54 -1.04 -7.08 -0.21
C LEU A 54 -1.40 -6.98 -1.70
N GLY A 55 -0.42 -6.71 -2.57
CA GLY A 55 -0.62 -6.73 -4.02
C GLY A 55 -1.10 -8.11 -4.52
N SER A 56 -0.41 -9.19 -4.15
CA SER A 56 -0.82 -10.54 -4.56
C SER A 56 -2.20 -10.94 -4.02
N SER A 57 -2.55 -10.50 -2.81
CA SER A 57 -3.85 -10.77 -2.17
C SER A 57 -5.04 -10.11 -2.87
N LEU A 58 -4.80 -9.10 -3.71
CA LEU A 58 -5.86 -8.44 -4.49
C LEU A 58 -6.29 -9.26 -5.72
N GLY A 59 -5.44 -10.15 -6.22
CA GLY A 59 -5.68 -10.98 -7.41
C GLY A 59 -5.99 -10.16 -8.69
N ASP A 60 -6.80 -10.74 -9.58
CA ASP A 60 -7.15 -10.13 -10.88
C ASP A 60 -8.31 -9.10 -10.80
N GLY A 61 -8.76 -8.72 -9.60
CA GLY A 61 -9.83 -7.74 -9.42
C GLY A 61 -9.34 -6.30 -9.28
N ALA A 62 -9.92 -5.37 -10.04
CA ALA A 62 -9.82 -3.94 -9.75
C ALA A 62 -10.41 -3.64 -8.36
N ILE A 63 -9.90 -2.62 -7.67
CA ILE A 63 -10.50 -2.10 -6.44
C ILE A 63 -11.53 -1.05 -6.84
N ALA A 64 -12.81 -1.33 -6.58
CA ALA A 64 -13.87 -0.39 -6.91
C ALA A 64 -13.97 0.73 -5.85
N ARG A 65 -14.45 1.91 -6.25
CA ARG A 65 -14.67 3.07 -5.34
C ARG A 65 -15.50 2.73 -4.10
N LYS A 66 -16.47 1.83 -4.22
CA LYS A 66 -17.33 1.35 -3.12
C LYS A 66 -16.61 0.46 -2.10
N GLU A 67 -15.39 0.01 -2.42
CA GLU A 67 -14.57 -0.83 -1.56
C GLU A 67 -13.55 -0.01 -0.76
N ILE A 68 -13.46 1.29 -1.03
CA ILE A 68 -12.67 2.24 -0.23
C ILE A 68 -13.57 3.09 0.66
N VAL A 69 -13.04 3.52 1.79
CA VAL A 69 -13.68 4.45 2.71
C VAL A 69 -13.44 5.87 2.21
N ALA A 70 -14.35 6.35 1.36
CA ALA A 70 -14.23 7.68 0.77
C ALA A 70 -14.49 8.84 1.77
N ASP A 71 -15.12 8.58 2.91
CA ASP A 71 -15.41 9.61 3.91
C ASP A 71 -14.24 9.79 4.89
N ILE A 72 -13.63 10.95 4.80
CA ILE A 72 -12.53 11.35 5.66
C ILE A 72 -12.90 11.44 7.13
N ASN A 73 -14.15 11.77 7.46
CA ASN A 73 -14.58 11.88 8.86
C ASN A 73 -14.58 10.50 9.51
N THR A 74 -15.04 9.47 8.79
CA THR A 74 -14.94 8.07 9.23
C THR A 74 -13.50 7.68 9.55
N LEU A 75 -12.52 8.06 8.71
CA LEU A 75 -11.11 7.76 8.96
C LEU A 75 -10.54 8.56 10.14
N ALA A 76 -10.93 9.83 10.29
CA ALA A 76 -10.54 10.65 11.44
C ALA A 76 -11.11 10.10 12.76
N ASP A 77 -12.38 9.65 12.75
CA ASP A 77 -13.03 9.03 13.90
C ASP A 77 -12.33 7.73 14.31
N LEU A 78 -11.88 6.92 13.35
CA LEU A 78 -11.07 5.73 13.63
C LEU A 78 -9.71 6.06 14.26
N ALA A 79 -9.08 7.17 13.86
CA ALA A 79 -7.83 7.63 14.46
C ALA A 79 -8.04 8.06 15.92
N VAL A 80 -9.11 8.81 16.20
CA VAL A 80 -9.53 9.15 17.58
C VAL A 80 -9.86 7.90 18.38
N MET A 81 -10.57 6.94 17.78
CA MET A 81 -10.93 5.69 18.44
C MET A 81 -9.69 4.88 18.82
N CYS A 82 -8.66 4.86 17.97
CA CYS A 82 -7.38 4.19 18.27
C CYS A 82 -6.76 4.69 19.59
N GLU A 83 -6.64 6.00 19.76
CA GLU A 83 -6.04 6.60 20.97
C GLU A 83 -6.95 6.50 22.19
N THR A 84 -8.24 6.73 22.02
CA THR A 84 -9.18 6.71 23.14
C THR A 84 -9.38 5.32 23.72
N MET A 85 -9.33 4.26 22.91
CA MET A 85 -9.42 2.88 23.40
C MET A 85 -8.17 2.49 24.20
N ASP A 86 -6.98 2.89 23.75
CA ASP A 86 -5.74 2.66 24.49
C ASP A 86 -5.73 3.41 25.83
N TRP A 87 -6.13 4.68 25.81
CA TRP A 87 -6.31 5.47 27.03
C TRP A 87 -7.31 4.80 27.99
N LEU A 88 -8.48 4.38 27.50
CA LEU A 88 -9.50 3.74 28.32
C LEU A 88 -8.98 2.44 28.93
N SER A 89 -8.29 1.63 28.13
CA SER A 89 -7.67 0.39 28.59
C SER A 89 -6.65 0.63 29.72
N ALA A 90 -5.77 1.61 29.56
CA ALA A 90 -4.80 1.98 30.59
C ALA A 90 -5.48 2.42 31.90
N ASN A 91 -6.55 3.22 31.80
CA ASN A 91 -7.33 3.64 32.97
C ASN A 91 -8.01 2.46 33.66
N ILE A 92 -8.62 1.54 32.90
CA ILE A 92 -9.24 0.33 33.46
C ILE A 92 -8.20 -0.52 34.20
N ARG A 93 -7.00 -0.69 33.63
CA ARG A 93 -5.89 -1.42 34.28
C ARG A 93 -5.40 -0.76 35.57
N SER A 94 -5.61 0.53 35.74
CA SER A 94 -5.21 1.26 36.96
C SER A 94 -6.21 1.11 38.12
N ILE A 95 -7.44 0.64 37.84
CA ILE A 95 -8.48 0.50 38.87
C ILE A 95 -8.04 -0.37 40.05
N PRO A 96 -7.41 -1.56 39.84
CA PRO A 96 -7.02 -2.40 40.97
C PRO A 96 -5.98 -1.75 41.89
N SER A 97 -5.00 -1.02 41.32
CA SER A 97 -3.99 -0.33 42.13
C SER A 97 -4.60 0.84 42.89
N MET A 98 -5.52 1.60 42.29
CA MET A 98 -6.26 2.67 42.95
C MET A 98 -7.09 2.17 44.14
N LEU A 99 -7.65 0.97 44.05
CA LEU A 99 -8.51 0.40 45.10
C LEU A 99 -7.75 -0.41 46.16
N SER A 100 -6.56 -0.93 45.86
CA SER A 100 -5.78 -1.81 46.74
C SER A 100 -5.38 -1.18 48.09
N GLY A 101 -5.35 0.15 48.17
CA GLY A 101 -5.12 0.89 49.43
C GLY A 101 -6.33 0.96 50.35
N ALA A 102 -7.53 0.67 49.84
CA ALA A 102 -8.80 0.81 50.56
C ALA A 102 -9.51 -0.54 50.79
N VAL A 103 -9.36 -1.51 49.87
CA VAL A 103 -10.07 -2.79 49.90
C VAL A 103 -9.16 -3.92 49.41
N LYS A 104 -9.23 -5.08 50.09
CA LYS A 104 -8.61 -6.30 49.58
C LYS A 104 -9.40 -6.81 48.37
N LEU A 105 -8.82 -6.68 47.18
CA LEU A 105 -9.43 -7.14 45.93
C LEU A 105 -9.26 -8.66 45.76
N SER A 106 -10.27 -9.30 45.17
CA SER A 106 -10.17 -10.72 44.79
C SER A 106 -9.40 -10.88 43.48
N GLU A 107 -8.69 -12.01 43.33
CA GLU A 107 -8.00 -12.34 42.08
C GLU A 107 -8.95 -12.39 40.88
N LYS A 108 -10.16 -12.91 41.08
CA LYS A 108 -11.21 -12.93 40.04
C LYS A 108 -11.51 -11.52 39.53
N PHE A 109 -11.70 -10.55 40.43
CA PHE A 109 -11.98 -9.17 40.03
C PHE A 109 -10.81 -8.56 39.25
N ILE A 110 -9.57 -8.79 39.69
CA ILE A 110 -8.37 -8.30 39.00
C ILE A 110 -8.30 -8.89 37.58
N ASN A 111 -8.57 -10.19 37.44
CA ASN A 111 -8.59 -10.87 36.14
C ASN A 111 -9.72 -10.35 35.24
N ASP A 112 -10.93 -10.13 35.76
CA ASP A 112 -12.07 -9.58 35.01
C ASP A 112 -11.75 -8.18 34.47
N ILE A 113 -11.13 -7.33 35.29
CA ILE A 113 -10.70 -5.97 34.90
C ILE A 113 -9.61 -6.02 33.82
N SER A 114 -8.62 -6.91 33.97
CA SER A 114 -7.57 -7.11 32.97
C SER A 114 -8.14 -7.61 31.63
N GLY A 115 -9.10 -8.54 31.69
CA GLY A 115 -9.83 -9.03 30.52
C GLY A 115 -10.61 -7.92 29.83
N ALA A 116 -11.34 -7.10 30.58
CA ALA A 116 -12.07 -5.95 30.04
C ALA A 116 -11.15 -4.94 29.36
N ALA A 117 -10.03 -4.58 29.99
CA ALA A 117 -9.03 -3.68 29.39
C ALA A 117 -8.48 -4.23 28.06
N SER A 118 -8.21 -5.54 28.01
CA SER A 118 -7.67 -6.18 26.80
C SER A 118 -8.63 -6.12 25.61
N VAL A 119 -9.95 -6.08 25.84
CA VAL A 119 -10.93 -5.86 24.76
C VAL A 119 -10.75 -4.48 24.13
N PHE A 120 -10.47 -3.44 24.92
CA PHE A 120 -10.25 -2.10 24.41
C PHE A 120 -8.92 -1.99 23.64
N ASP A 121 -7.85 -2.63 24.13
CA ASP A 121 -6.59 -2.75 23.37
C ASP A 121 -6.83 -3.36 21.99
N ASP A 122 -7.60 -4.46 21.93
CA ASP A 122 -7.91 -5.15 20.68
C ASP A 122 -8.68 -4.25 19.70
N ILE A 123 -9.61 -3.44 20.19
CA ILE A 123 -10.33 -2.47 19.36
C ILE A 123 -9.37 -1.39 18.85
N GLY A 124 -8.53 -0.83 19.72
CA GLY A 124 -7.54 0.19 19.35
C GLY A 124 -6.58 -0.31 18.27
N GLN A 125 -6.06 -1.54 18.43
CA GLN A 125 -5.20 -2.19 17.44
C GLN A 125 -5.91 -2.45 16.10
N LYS A 126 -7.19 -2.86 16.14
CA LYS A 126 -7.99 -3.06 14.93
C LYS A 126 -8.22 -1.76 14.17
N CYS A 127 -8.44 -0.65 14.87
CA CYS A 127 -8.55 0.67 14.24
C CYS A 127 -7.24 1.06 13.54
N LEU A 128 -6.10 0.85 14.21
CA LEU A 128 -4.79 1.16 13.66
C LEU A 128 -4.50 0.33 12.40
N LEU A 129 -4.76 -0.97 12.44
CA LEU A 129 -4.61 -1.86 11.29
C LEU A 129 -5.56 -1.49 10.15
N PHE A 130 -6.80 -1.10 10.47
CA PHE A 130 -7.75 -0.65 9.46
C PHE A 130 -7.22 0.59 8.72
N LEU A 131 -6.78 1.62 9.45
CA LEU A 131 -6.24 2.85 8.87
C LEU A 131 -5.02 2.54 8.00
N HIS A 132 -4.10 1.74 8.53
CA HIS A 132 -2.93 1.28 7.80
C HIS A 132 -3.35 0.62 6.48
N LEU A 133 -4.21 -0.39 6.51
CA LEU A 133 -4.67 -1.11 5.31
C LEU A 133 -5.39 -0.20 4.32
N GLU A 134 -6.24 0.72 4.78
CA GLU A 134 -7.00 1.63 3.92
C GLU A 134 -6.05 2.50 3.08
N MET A 135 -4.98 3.05 3.68
CA MET A 135 -3.98 3.84 2.94
C MET A 135 -3.28 3.01 1.85
N ARG A 136 -3.07 1.71 2.06
CA ARG A 136 -2.49 0.81 1.04
C ARG A 136 -3.48 0.51 -0.07
N ILE A 137 -4.73 0.26 0.29
CA ILE A 137 -5.81 0.00 -0.66
C ILE A 137 -6.04 1.22 -1.57
N GLU A 138 -5.98 2.44 -1.03
CA GLU A 138 -6.07 3.66 -1.82
C GLU A 138 -4.97 3.75 -2.88
N CYS A 139 -3.73 3.37 -2.57
CA CYS A 139 -2.64 3.31 -3.54
C CYS A 139 -3.01 2.43 -4.73
N PHE A 140 -3.53 1.23 -4.48
CA PHE A 140 -3.95 0.30 -5.53
C PHE A 140 -5.20 0.74 -6.29
N HIS A 141 -6.16 1.37 -5.61
CA HIS A 141 -7.37 1.90 -6.24
C HIS A 141 -7.03 3.00 -7.24
N TYR A 142 -6.35 4.06 -6.78
CA TYR A 142 -6.09 5.22 -7.62
C TYR A 142 -4.99 4.95 -8.64
N LEU A 143 -3.92 4.23 -8.30
CA LEU A 143 -2.79 4.04 -9.22
C LEU A 143 -2.95 2.83 -10.14
N GLY A 144 -3.71 1.81 -9.72
CA GLY A 144 -3.92 0.60 -10.50
C GLY A 144 -5.02 0.71 -11.56
N GLN A 145 -5.81 1.80 -11.59
CA GLN A 145 -7.02 1.89 -12.43
C GLN A 145 -7.14 3.18 -13.27
N GLU A 146 -6.11 4.04 -13.35
CA GLU A 146 -6.19 5.39 -13.93
C GLU A 146 -6.76 5.49 -15.35
N GLU A 147 -6.54 4.50 -16.23
CA GLU A 147 -7.02 4.58 -17.61
C GLU A 147 -8.50 4.20 -17.79
N ARG A 148 -9.12 3.60 -16.77
CA ARG A 148 -10.49 3.06 -16.88
C ARG A 148 -11.57 4.12 -16.58
N GLU A 149 -11.24 5.08 -15.71
CA GLU A 149 -12.19 6.12 -15.26
C GLU A 149 -12.34 7.28 -16.26
N GLY A 150 -11.32 7.53 -17.11
CA GLY A 150 -11.36 8.60 -18.13
C GLY A 150 -12.28 8.30 -19.34
N ALA A 151 -12.91 7.12 -19.40
CA ALA A 151 -13.79 6.73 -20.51
C ALA A 151 -15.30 6.80 -20.18
N GLU A 152 -15.70 6.78 -18.91
CA GLU A 152 -17.11 6.61 -18.50
C GLU A 152 -17.68 7.74 -17.60
N GLY A 153 -16.90 8.78 -17.26
CA GLY A 153 -17.27 9.74 -16.21
C GLY A 153 -17.20 11.23 -16.53
N ALA A 154 -17.05 11.63 -17.79
CA ALA A 154 -16.83 13.03 -18.17
C ALA A 154 -18.11 13.90 -18.10
N GLU A 155 -18.63 14.13 -16.91
CA GLU A 155 -19.47 15.29 -16.59
C GLU A 155 -18.89 16.05 -15.40
N GLY A 156 -18.18 17.15 -15.69
CA GLY A 156 -18.06 18.28 -14.74
C GLY A 156 -16.89 18.28 -13.76
N GLY A 157 -15.65 18.28 -14.26
CA GLY A 157 -14.47 18.66 -13.49
C GLY A 157 -13.21 18.25 -14.23
N ALA A 158 -12.19 19.13 -14.28
CA ALA A 158 -10.91 18.78 -14.89
C ALA A 158 -10.40 17.45 -14.30
N GLU A 159 -10.36 16.39 -15.12
CA GLU A 159 -10.03 15.03 -14.69
C GLU A 159 -8.65 15.02 -14.02
N ARG A 160 -8.62 15.08 -12.69
CA ARG A 160 -7.39 14.87 -11.92
C ARG A 160 -7.03 13.39 -12.10
N GLY A 161 -5.86 13.11 -12.67
CA GLY A 161 -5.35 11.74 -12.76
C GLY A 161 -5.22 11.09 -11.39
N GLY A 162 -5.25 9.75 -11.33
CA GLY A 162 -5.27 8.99 -10.07
C GLY A 162 -4.16 9.35 -9.09
N ALA A 163 -2.94 9.66 -9.56
CA ALA A 163 -1.85 10.11 -8.70
C ALA A 163 -2.17 11.42 -7.95
N ALA A 164 -2.87 12.36 -8.58
CA ALA A 164 -3.31 13.59 -7.93
C ALA A 164 -4.48 13.34 -6.97
N GLN A 165 -5.36 12.40 -7.30
CA GLN A 165 -6.46 12.00 -6.41
C GLN A 165 -5.94 11.27 -5.16
N LEU A 166 -5.02 10.32 -5.32
CA LEU A 166 -4.32 9.64 -4.24
C LEU A 166 -3.59 10.64 -3.35
N ALA A 167 -2.80 11.55 -3.95
CA ALA A 167 -2.08 12.55 -3.19
C ALA A 167 -3.02 13.41 -2.34
N HIS A 168 -4.14 13.84 -2.91
CA HIS A 168 -5.16 14.59 -2.17
C HIS A 168 -5.75 13.77 -1.01
N ALA A 169 -6.12 12.52 -1.25
CA ALA A 169 -6.74 11.67 -0.24
C ALA A 169 -5.78 11.36 0.92
N LEU A 170 -4.54 10.95 0.63
CA LEU A 170 -3.52 10.68 1.65
C LEU A 170 -3.18 11.91 2.48
N LEU A 171 -2.99 13.07 1.84
CA LEU A 171 -2.71 14.33 2.54
C LEU A 171 -3.87 14.74 3.44
N ALA A 172 -5.11 14.63 2.94
CA ALA A 172 -6.28 14.98 3.73
C ALA A 172 -6.41 14.08 4.97
N VAL A 173 -6.22 12.76 4.83
CA VAL A 173 -6.23 11.84 5.98
C VAL A 173 -5.09 12.17 6.96
N HIS A 174 -3.89 12.44 6.44
CA HIS A 174 -2.74 12.81 7.27
C HIS A 174 -3.00 14.09 8.08
N GLU A 175 -3.55 15.14 7.47
CA GLU A 175 -3.88 16.40 8.15
C GLU A 175 -4.83 16.19 9.36
N ARG A 176 -5.73 15.20 9.27
CA ARG A 176 -6.69 14.88 10.34
C ARG A 176 -6.14 13.93 11.39
N ALA A 177 -5.32 12.96 10.97
CA ALA A 177 -4.78 11.92 11.84
C ALA A 177 -3.54 12.38 12.62
N ALA A 178 -2.67 13.19 12.02
CA ALA A 178 -1.42 13.64 12.62
C ALA A 178 -1.56 14.36 13.98
N PRO A 179 -2.55 15.25 14.23
CA PRO A 179 -2.70 15.89 15.53
C PRO A 179 -3.29 14.97 16.61
N VAL A 180 -3.82 13.80 16.24
CA VAL A 180 -4.52 12.89 17.14
C VAL A 180 -3.66 11.68 17.49
N LEU A 181 -3.09 11.02 16.48
CA LEU A 181 -2.34 9.77 16.67
C LEU A 181 -1.00 10.01 17.33
N ALA A 182 -0.60 9.07 18.19
CA ALA A 182 0.77 9.02 18.68
C ALA A 182 1.75 8.91 17.48
N PRO A 183 2.93 9.57 17.54
CA PRO A 183 3.84 9.63 16.38
C PRO A 183 4.26 8.26 15.80
N HIS A 184 4.46 7.24 16.63
CA HIS A 184 4.78 5.87 16.17
C HIS A 184 3.60 5.18 15.46
N ARG A 185 2.35 5.50 15.84
CA ARG A 185 1.15 5.00 15.17
C ARG A 185 0.91 5.71 13.84
N LEU A 186 1.13 7.02 13.80
CA LEU A 186 1.10 7.78 12.55
C LEU A 186 2.16 7.23 11.57
N ALA A 187 3.38 6.99 12.06
CA ALA A 187 4.44 6.38 11.28
C ALA A 187 4.04 4.98 10.77
N TYR A 188 3.43 4.13 11.60
CA TYR A 188 2.91 2.84 11.15
C TYR A 188 1.86 2.98 10.03
N VAL A 189 0.97 3.97 10.12
CA VAL A 189 -0.07 4.23 9.10
C VAL A 189 0.51 4.78 7.80
N PHE A 190 1.59 5.57 7.81
CA PHE A 190 2.06 6.26 6.61
C PHE A 190 3.39 5.76 6.02
N ASN A 191 4.29 5.19 6.83
CA ASN A 191 5.54 4.64 6.33
C ASN A 191 5.28 3.41 5.46
N GLY A 192 6.09 3.22 4.42
CA GLY A 192 5.89 2.15 3.43
C GLY A 192 4.95 2.52 2.28
N ILE A 193 4.31 3.70 2.32
CA ILE A 193 3.45 4.16 1.21
C ILE A 193 4.25 4.31 -0.09
N GLY A 194 5.53 4.68 -0.04
CA GLY A 194 6.37 4.78 -1.24
C GLY A 194 6.50 3.44 -1.97
N GLU A 195 6.79 2.37 -1.23
CA GLU A 195 6.86 0.99 -1.72
C GLU A 195 5.49 0.52 -2.22
N MET A 196 4.42 0.89 -1.51
CA MET A 196 3.05 0.56 -1.90
C MET A 196 2.62 1.25 -3.19
N MET A 197 2.92 2.56 -3.34
CA MET A 197 2.73 3.30 -4.59
C MET A 197 3.51 2.65 -5.72
N SER A 198 4.75 2.25 -5.44
CA SER A 198 5.62 1.57 -6.40
C SER A 198 5.02 0.25 -6.87
N ALA A 199 4.60 -0.59 -5.93
CA ALA A 199 3.90 -1.82 -6.23
C ALA A 199 2.62 -1.55 -6.99
N ALA A 200 1.78 -0.59 -6.60
CA ALA A 200 0.52 -0.28 -7.28
C ALA A 200 0.70 0.17 -8.73
N VAL A 201 1.75 0.96 -9.04
CA VAL A 201 2.09 1.35 -10.42
C VAL A 201 2.44 0.13 -11.28
N VAL A 202 3.11 -0.87 -10.70
CA VAL A 202 3.55 -2.08 -11.40
C VAL A 202 2.47 -3.17 -11.42
N TRP A 203 1.68 -3.27 -10.35
CA TRP A 203 0.82 -4.39 -9.96
C TRP A 203 -0.23 -4.72 -10.99
N ARG A 204 -0.72 -3.74 -11.77
CA ARG A 204 -1.46 -4.00 -13.00
C ARG A 204 -1.65 -2.73 -13.82
N TRP A 205 -0.63 -2.39 -14.60
CA TRP A 205 -0.83 -1.50 -15.73
C TRP A 205 -1.64 -2.23 -16.82
N GLN A 206 -2.97 -2.13 -16.77
CA GLN A 206 -3.90 -2.73 -17.75
C GLN A 206 -4.37 -1.74 -18.81
N GLY A 207 -3.57 -0.74 -19.14
CA GLY A 207 -3.93 0.22 -20.17
C GLY A 207 -4.10 -0.42 -21.56
N GLU A 208 -5.30 -0.91 -21.86
CA GLU A 208 -5.76 -1.22 -23.22
C GLU A 208 -5.74 0.06 -24.09
N GLY A 209 -5.63 1.23 -23.46
CA GLY A 209 -5.68 2.54 -24.09
C GLY A 209 -4.32 3.19 -24.39
N GLY A 210 -3.18 2.49 -24.41
CA GLY A 210 -1.92 2.97 -25.01
C GLY A 210 -1.39 4.35 -24.56
N SER A 211 -1.97 4.97 -23.54
CA SER A 211 -1.84 6.40 -23.25
C SER A 211 -0.84 6.67 -22.15
N GLY A 212 -0.83 5.90 -21.07
CA GLY A 212 -0.20 6.38 -19.83
C GLY A 212 1.31 6.19 -19.69
N ALA A 213 2.04 6.00 -20.80
CA ALA A 213 3.41 6.49 -20.84
C ALA A 213 3.46 8.02 -20.98
N ARG A 214 2.46 8.64 -21.63
CA ARG A 214 2.29 10.09 -21.67
C ARG A 214 1.86 10.56 -20.28
N GLY A 215 2.70 11.37 -19.65
CA GLY A 215 2.47 11.86 -18.30
C GLY A 215 3.09 11.01 -17.18
N ALA A 216 3.83 9.94 -17.49
CA ALA A 216 4.52 9.13 -16.48
C ALA A 216 5.47 9.96 -15.59
N GLU A 217 6.19 10.92 -16.16
CA GLU A 217 7.04 11.85 -15.40
C GLU A 217 6.23 12.77 -14.49
N ALA A 218 5.15 13.36 -14.99
CA ALA A 218 4.26 14.21 -14.20
C ALA A 218 3.57 13.43 -13.08
N ARG A 219 3.21 12.17 -13.34
CA ARG A 219 2.68 11.22 -12.36
C ARG A 219 3.69 10.97 -11.25
N LEU A 220 4.92 10.56 -11.60
CA LEU A 220 5.98 10.35 -10.62
C LEU A 220 6.32 11.61 -9.84
N ALA A 221 6.32 12.78 -10.49
CA ALA A 221 6.53 14.06 -9.81
C ALA A 221 5.44 14.33 -8.77
N THR A 222 4.17 14.05 -9.11
CA THR A 222 3.04 14.17 -8.18
C THR A 222 3.20 13.24 -6.97
N LEU A 223 3.56 11.98 -7.19
CA LEU A 223 3.78 11.01 -6.11
C LEU A 223 4.97 11.42 -5.22
N ARG A 224 6.08 11.89 -5.81
CA ARG A 224 7.24 12.39 -5.06
C ARG A 224 6.88 13.61 -4.22
N HIS A 225 6.12 14.56 -4.76
CA HIS A 225 5.65 15.71 -3.99
C HIS A 225 4.72 15.31 -2.84
N CYS A 226 3.84 14.33 -3.04
CA CYS A 226 3.00 13.79 -1.99
C CYS A 226 3.84 13.18 -0.85
N LEU A 227 4.80 12.30 -1.17
CA LEU A 227 5.70 11.71 -0.17
C LEU A 227 6.50 12.79 0.56
N ALA A 228 7.01 13.79 -0.15
CA ALA A 228 7.72 14.90 0.47
C ALA A 228 6.84 15.72 1.43
N ALA A 229 5.59 15.99 1.06
CA ALA A 229 4.62 16.68 1.93
C ALA A 229 4.23 15.85 3.16
N LEU A 230 4.24 14.52 3.05
CA LEU A 230 4.07 13.59 4.18
C LEU A 230 5.36 13.37 4.99
N HIS A 231 6.48 14.00 4.61
CA HIS A 231 7.82 13.76 5.19
C HIS A 231 8.28 12.29 5.10
N LEU A 232 7.89 11.61 4.03
CA LEU A 232 8.23 10.23 3.74
C LEU A 232 9.36 10.13 2.71
N PRO A 233 10.19 9.08 2.77
CA PRO A 233 11.24 8.87 1.79
C PRO A 233 10.66 8.50 0.42
N HIS A 234 11.32 8.96 -0.64
CA HIS A 234 10.88 8.77 -2.03
C HIS A 234 11.59 7.60 -2.74
N ASP A 235 12.56 6.96 -2.09
CA ASP A 235 13.36 5.87 -2.66
C ASP A 235 12.53 4.61 -2.94
N GLY A 236 11.41 4.41 -2.23
CA GLY A 236 10.42 3.38 -2.55
C GLY A 236 9.88 3.47 -3.99
N LEU A 237 9.86 4.65 -4.62
CA LEU A 237 9.38 4.85 -6.00
C LEU A 237 10.38 4.44 -7.10
N HIS A 238 11.58 3.96 -6.75
CA HIS A 238 12.59 3.58 -7.75
C HIS A 238 12.11 2.49 -8.70
N ARG A 239 11.44 1.46 -8.19
CA ARG A 239 10.90 0.36 -9.00
C ARG A 239 9.81 0.85 -9.97
N ALA A 240 8.88 1.70 -9.51
CA ALA A 240 7.90 2.35 -10.39
C ALA A 240 8.55 3.23 -11.47
N HIS A 241 9.59 3.99 -11.13
CA HIS A 241 10.31 4.79 -12.11
C HIS A 241 10.96 3.91 -13.19
N ALA A 242 11.65 2.84 -12.79
CA ALA A 242 12.24 1.88 -13.71
C ALA A 242 11.18 1.20 -14.59
N TYR A 243 10.00 0.87 -14.03
CA TYR A 243 8.91 0.25 -14.78
C TYR A 243 8.28 1.21 -15.79
N LEU A 244 8.03 2.47 -15.39
CA LEU A 244 7.50 3.48 -16.31
C LEU A 244 8.49 3.78 -17.44
N HIS A 245 9.79 3.80 -17.14
CA HIS A 245 10.83 3.89 -18.18
C HIS A 245 10.80 2.68 -19.12
N LEU A 246 10.68 1.46 -18.57
CA LEU A 246 10.54 0.22 -19.36
C LEU A 246 9.41 0.33 -20.40
N LEU A 247 8.27 0.92 -20.02
CA LEU A 247 7.14 1.13 -20.92
C LEU A 247 7.46 2.08 -22.08
N THR A 248 8.47 2.94 -21.97
CA THR A 248 8.90 3.83 -23.06
C THR A 248 9.77 3.12 -24.10
N CYS A 249 10.52 2.08 -23.68
CA CYS A 249 11.45 1.33 -24.51
C CYS A 249 10.78 0.52 -25.64
N THR A 250 11.60 0.04 -26.57
CA THR A 250 11.21 -0.97 -27.57
C THR A 250 11.30 -2.38 -26.99
N PRO A 251 10.55 -3.37 -27.51
CA PRO A 251 10.72 -4.77 -27.11
C PRO A 251 12.18 -5.25 -27.23
N GLU A 252 12.89 -4.84 -28.27
CA GLU A 252 14.29 -5.20 -28.54
C GLU A 252 15.25 -4.62 -27.51
N GLU A 253 15.09 -3.35 -27.14
CA GLU A 253 15.86 -2.69 -26.07
C GLU A 253 15.67 -3.44 -24.75
N ILE A 254 14.44 -3.83 -24.44
CA ILE A 254 14.13 -4.57 -23.21
C ILE A 254 14.79 -5.94 -23.22
N ILE A 255 14.64 -6.71 -24.31
CA ILE A 255 15.25 -8.04 -24.45
C ILE A 255 16.77 -7.96 -24.33
N THR A 256 17.39 -6.97 -24.97
CA THR A 256 18.83 -6.73 -24.90
C THR A 256 19.25 -6.41 -23.46
N SER A 257 18.54 -5.49 -22.81
CA SER A 257 18.81 -5.14 -21.41
C SER A 257 18.69 -6.34 -20.47
N VAL A 258 17.68 -7.22 -20.66
CA VAL A 258 17.52 -8.43 -19.84
C VAL A 258 18.68 -9.40 -20.05
N ARG A 259 19.18 -9.55 -21.29
CA ARG A 259 20.34 -10.41 -21.58
C ARG A 259 21.64 -9.89 -20.99
N GLU A 260 21.84 -8.57 -21.02
CA GLU A 260 23.09 -7.94 -20.59
C GLU A 260 23.13 -7.70 -19.08
N LYS A 261 22.01 -7.29 -18.48
CA LYS A 261 21.94 -6.79 -17.10
C LYS A 261 21.11 -7.69 -16.17
N GLY A 262 20.46 -8.71 -16.71
CA GLY A 262 19.53 -9.56 -15.97
C GLY A 262 18.12 -8.99 -15.87
N ALA A 263 17.20 -9.81 -15.36
CA ALA A 263 15.81 -9.44 -15.15
C ALA A 263 15.65 -8.53 -13.92
N GLN A 264 14.97 -7.41 -14.08
CA GLN A 264 14.63 -6.47 -12.99
C GLN A 264 13.17 -6.59 -12.54
N PHE A 265 12.35 -7.22 -13.36
CA PHE A 265 10.92 -7.43 -13.15
C PHE A 265 10.59 -8.91 -13.30
N THR A 266 9.45 -9.32 -12.76
CA THR A 266 8.94 -10.68 -12.93
C THR A 266 8.52 -10.92 -14.38
N GLU A 267 8.45 -12.19 -14.78
CA GLU A 267 7.96 -12.56 -16.12
C GLU A 267 6.58 -11.95 -16.40
N LEU A 268 5.64 -12.04 -15.45
CA LEU A 268 4.30 -11.47 -15.58
C LEU A 268 4.32 -9.94 -15.78
N GLU A 269 5.19 -9.22 -15.07
CA GLU A 269 5.35 -7.78 -15.22
C GLU A 269 5.88 -7.38 -16.59
N TYR A 270 6.84 -8.15 -17.13
CA TYR A 270 7.32 -7.98 -18.50
C TYR A 270 6.24 -8.32 -19.54
N LEU A 271 5.48 -9.39 -19.33
CA LEU A 271 4.36 -9.76 -20.21
C LEU A 271 3.32 -8.62 -20.26
N ASN A 272 3.00 -8.01 -19.12
CA ASN A 272 2.10 -6.87 -19.07
C ASN A 272 2.70 -5.64 -19.75
N ALA A 273 3.98 -5.34 -19.53
CA ALA A 273 4.66 -4.24 -20.21
C ALA A 273 4.64 -4.41 -21.74
N PHE A 274 4.89 -5.62 -22.25
CA PHE A 274 4.89 -5.90 -23.69
C PHE A 274 3.50 -5.74 -24.31
N LYS A 275 2.43 -6.11 -23.60
CA LYS A 275 1.05 -5.85 -24.06
C LYS A 275 0.82 -4.35 -24.27
N VAL A 276 1.22 -3.54 -23.32
CA VAL A 276 1.07 -2.06 -23.35
C VAL A 276 1.90 -1.44 -24.45
N ILE A 277 3.17 -1.84 -24.56
CA ILE A 277 4.08 -1.37 -25.61
C ILE A 277 3.56 -1.75 -26.99
N GLY A 278 3.05 -2.97 -27.16
CA GLY A 278 2.45 -3.45 -28.40
C GLY A 278 1.24 -2.64 -28.83
N ALA A 279 0.29 -2.44 -27.90
CA ALA A 279 -0.90 -1.64 -28.15
C ALA A 279 -0.54 -0.19 -28.53
N ARG A 280 0.35 0.46 -27.77
CA ARG A 280 0.79 1.84 -28.04
C ARG A 280 1.49 2.00 -29.38
N ARG A 281 2.34 1.04 -29.75
CA ARG A 281 3.16 1.10 -30.97
C ARG A 281 2.43 0.52 -32.18
N GLY A 282 1.23 -0.04 -32.02
CA GLY A 282 0.47 -0.68 -33.10
C GLY A 282 1.19 -1.91 -33.68
N LEU A 283 1.91 -2.66 -32.85
CA LEU A 283 2.66 -3.84 -33.30
C LEU A 283 1.71 -4.96 -33.73
N ALA A 284 2.04 -5.65 -34.83
CA ALA A 284 1.23 -6.76 -35.29
C ALA A 284 1.27 -7.91 -34.26
N PRO A 285 0.19 -8.69 -34.11
CA PRO A 285 0.17 -9.83 -33.18
C PRO A 285 1.27 -10.87 -33.44
N ALA A 286 1.72 -11.00 -34.69
CA ALA A 286 2.81 -11.91 -35.05
C ALA A 286 4.16 -11.43 -34.50
N ASP A 287 4.47 -10.15 -34.66
CA ASP A 287 5.70 -9.53 -34.16
C ASP A 287 5.73 -9.57 -32.64
N MET A 288 4.61 -9.27 -31.99
CA MET A 288 4.51 -9.37 -30.54
C MET A 288 4.76 -10.80 -30.04
N ARG A 289 4.18 -11.83 -30.69
CA ARG A 289 4.47 -13.23 -30.36
C ARG A 289 5.95 -13.58 -30.55
N HIS A 290 6.60 -13.01 -31.56
CA HIS A 290 8.03 -13.21 -31.79
C HIS A 290 8.86 -12.60 -30.65
N HIS A 291 8.60 -11.34 -30.28
CA HIS A 291 9.28 -10.67 -29.17
C HIS A 291 9.07 -11.39 -27.84
N LEU A 292 7.86 -11.88 -27.56
CA LEU A 292 7.58 -12.66 -26.34
C LEU A 292 8.38 -13.96 -26.27
N LYS A 293 8.57 -14.67 -27.41
CA LYS A 293 9.44 -15.85 -27.47
C LYS A 293 10.90 -15.49 -27.17
N LEU A 294 11.40 -14.39 -27.74
CA LEU A 294 12.76 -13.92 -27.50
C LEU A 294 12.99 -13.49 -26.05
N LEU A 295 11.99 -12.84 -25.43
CA LEU A 295 12.00 -12.47 -24.03
C LEU A 295 12.02 -13.71 -23.13
N SER A 296 11.15 -14.69 -23.38
CA SER A 296 11.13 -15.95 -22.64
C SER A 296 12.49 -16.67 -22.71
N ALA A 297 13.12 -16.70 -23.89
CA ALA A 297 14.47 -17.25 -24.04
C ALA A 297 15.52 -16.45 -23.23
N ALA A 298 15.44 -15.12 -23.22
CA ALA A 298 16.33 -14.26 -22.44
C ALA A 298 16.16 -14.49 -20.92
N LEU A 299 14.92 -14.55 -20.43
CA LEU A 299 14.61 -14.84 -19.02
C LEU A 299 15.09 -16.24 -18.61
N GLY A 300 14.95 -17.25 -19.50
CA GLY A 300 15.43 -18.61 -19.26
C GLY A 300 16.95 -18.76 -19.23
N HIS A 301 17.71 -17.91 -19.94
CA HIS A 301 19.17 -17.91 -19.86
C HIS A 301 19.68 -17.30 -18.54
N VAL A 302 18.92 -16.39 -17.93
CA VAL A 302 19.28 -15.75 -16.64
C VAL A 302 19.10 -16.71 -15.46
N GLY A 303 18.26 -17.75 -15.59
CA GLY A 303 18.08 -18.80 -14.56
C GLY A 303 19.23 -19.80 -14.42
N VAL A 304 20.29 -19.70 -15.23
CA VAL A 304 21.44 -20.63 -15.23
C VAL A 304 22.72 -20.00 -14.66
N THR A 305 22.74 -18.70 -14.40
CA THR A 305 23.87 -18.04 -13.73
C THR A 305 23.58 -17.91 -12.24
N VAL A 306 23.96 -18.96 -11.49
CA VAL A 306 24.18 -18.95 -10.03
C VAL A 306 25.53 -18.31 -9.73
#